data_AF-A0A0F6A9S3-F1
#
_entry.id   AF-A0A0F6A9S3-F1
#
_cell.length_a   1.000
_cell.length_b   1.000
_cell.length_c   1.000
_cell.angle_alpha   90.00
_cell.angle_beta   90.00
_cell.angle_gamma   90.00
#
_symmetry.space_group_name_H-M   'P 1'
#
loop_
_entity.id
_entity.type
_entity.pdbx_description
1 polymer ?
#
loop_
_entity_poly.entity_id
_entity_poly.type
_entity_poly.pdbx_seq_one_letter_code
_entity_poly.pdbx_strand_id
1 'polypeptide(L)'
;MCHGPVALLSTLPNAAEIEVQMKQSKNAQPAKGWIYADYQMTTFSNSEETMATKYYLGDDELHYWPQDALTKAGGNYSRSEQDWHPHIVVDRELITGQNNKSAVGVAKTLLKQINQ
;
A
#
# COMPACT_ATOMS: atom_id res chain seq x y z
N MET A 1 5.27 2.50 4.91
CA MET A 1 4.73 1.34 5.68
C MET A 1 3.31 1.62 6.14
N CYS A 2 2.55 0.60 6.57
CA CYS A 2 1.12 0.75 6.90
C CYS A 2 0.37 1.31 5.68
N HIS A 3 -0.34 2.44 5.82
CA HIS A 3 -0.99 3.15 4.70
C HIS A 3 -0.03 3.97 3.83
N GLY A 4 1.20 4.22 4.29
CA GLY A 4 2.17 5.06 3.59
C GLY A 4 2.45 4.69 2.12
N PRO A 5 2.49 3.39 1.72
CA PRO A 5 2.71 3.01 0.32
C PRO A 5 1.65 3.53 -0.65
N VAL A 6 0.44 3.90 -0.19
CA VAL A 6 -0.59 4.55 -1.03
C VAL A 6 -0.08 5.83 -1.67
N ALA A 7 0.88 6.53 -1.04
CA ALA A 7 1.50 7.72 -1.60
C ALA A 7 2.15 7.47 -2.97
N LEU A 8 2.55 6.24 -3.28
CA LEU A 8 3.11 5.88 -4.59
C LEU A 8 2.13 6.12 -5.74
N LEU A 9 0.82 6.06 -5.48
CA LEU A 9 -0.22 6.35 -6.49
C LEU A 9 -0.17 7.79 -7.00
N SER A 10 0.43 8.72 -6.24
CA SER A 10 0.64 10.10 -6.69
C SER A 10 1.55 10.22 -7.91
N THR A 11 2.30 9.15 -8.23
CA THR A 11 3.19 9.08 -9.41
C THR A 11 2.50 8.50 -10.65
N LEU A 12 1.20 8.15 -10.55
CA LEU A 12 0.42 7.77 -11.72
C LEU A 12 0.30 8.95 -12.69
N PRO A 13 0.35 8.70 -14.02
CA PRO A 13 0.14 9.75 -15.01
C PRO A 13 -1.20 10.49 -14.88
N ASN A 14 -2.22 9.83 -14.30
CA ASN A 14 -3.56 10.37 -14.05
C ASN A 14 -3.93 10.37 -12.55
N ALA A 15 -2.98 10.71 -11.67
CA ALA A 15 -3.16 10.62 -10.22
C ALA A 15 -4.34 11.46 -9.69
N ALA A 16 -4.60 12.63 -10.26
CA ALA A 16 -5.72 13.47 -9.81
C ALA A 16 -7.07 12.84 -10.18
N GLU A 17 -7.18 12.34 -11.42
CA GLU A 17 -8.39 11.68 -11.91
C GLU A 17 -8.66 10.38 -11.15
N ILE A 18 -7.61 9.60 -10.86
CA ILE A 18 -7.78 8.32 -10.17
C ILE A 18 -8.24 8.52 -8.73
N GLU A 19 -7.74 9.55 -8.02
CA GLU A 19 -8.17 9.84 -6.65
C GLU A 19 -9.67 10.19 -6.62
N VAL A 20 -10.13 11.04 -7.54
CA VAL A 20 -11.56 11.37 -7.66
C VAL A 20 -12.38 10.12 -7.97
N GLN A 21 -11.93 9.31 -8.94
CA GLN A 21 -12.62 8.08 -9.31
C GLN A 21 -12.69 7.08 -8.16
N MET A 22 -11.60 6.89 -7.41
CA MET A 22 -11.54 5.99 -6.26
C MET A 22 -12.51 6.43 -5.16
N LYS A 23 -12.62 7.74 -4.89
CA LYS A 23 -13.59 8.29 -3.91
C LYS A 23 -15.05 8.11 -4.33
N GLN A 24 -15.33 8.08 -5.63
CA GLN A 24 -16.70 8.07 -6.17
C GLN A 24 -17.17 6.69 -6.65
N SER A 25 -16.25 5.77 -6.98
CA SER A 25 -16.55 4.52 -7.67
C SER A 25 -15.48 3.45 -7.49
N LYS A 26 -15.91 2.18 -7.44
CA LYS A 26 -15.00 1.02 -7.47
C LYS A 26 -14.34 0.79 -8.84
N ASN A 27 -14.74 1.52 -9.90
CA ASN A 27 -14.25 1.34 -11.28
C ASN A 27 -13.12 2.28 -11.73
N ALA A 28 -12.41 2.91 -10.78
CA ALA A 28 -11.23 3.73 -11.07
C ALA A 28 -10.26 3.07 -12.08
N GLN A 29 -9.78 3.79 -13.10
CA GLN A 29 -8.90 3.25 -14.15
C GLN A 29 -7.50 3.87 -14.08
N PRO A 30 -6.53 3.24 -13.39
CA PRO A 30 -5.16 3.74 -13.34
C PRO A 30 -4.57 3.77 -14.75
N ALA A 31 -3.90 4.88 -15.10
CA ALA A 31 -3.24 4.98 -16.40
C ALA A 31 -2.12 3.93 -16.53
N LYS A 32 -1.93 3.44 -17.75
CA LYS A 32 -0.76 2.61 -18.08
C LYS A 32 0.53 3.42 -17.91
N GLY A 33 1.63 2.73 -17.64
CA GLY A 33 2.94 3.36 -17.50
C GLY A 33 3.23 3.92 -16.12
N TRP A 34 2.56 3.41 -15.08
CA TRP A 34 2.95 3.70 -13.70
C TRP A 34 4.40 3.24 -13.47
N ILE A 35 5.23 4.09 -12.88
CA ILE A 35 6.65 3.80 -12.66
C ILE A 35 6.88 2.62 -11.71
N TYR A 36 5.89 2.30 -10.87
CA TYR A 36 5.91 1.16 -9.95
C TYR A 36 5.11 -0.05 -10.45
N ALA A 37 4.70 -0.05 -11.73
CA ALA A 37 4.11 -1.25 -12.32
C ALA A 37 5.05 -2.45 -12.15
N ASP A 38 4.47 -3.59 -11.79
CA ASP A 38 5.15 -4.88 -11.53
C ASP A 38 6.11 -4.90 -10.32
N TYR A 39 6.27 -3.80 -9.58
CA TYR A 39 7.04 -3.80 -8.34
C TYR A 39 6.41 -4.72 -7.28
N GLN A 40 7.23 -5.51 -6.60
CA GLN A 40 6.82 -6.21 -5.39
C GLN A 40 6.65 -5.18 -4.27
N MET A 41 5.50 -5.22 -3.61
CA MET A 41 5.22 -4.30 -2.51
C MET A 41 4.28 -4.91 -1.48
N THR A 42 4.21 -4.28 -0.32
CA THR A 42 3.19 -4.52 0.69
C THR A 42 2.65 -3.20 1.23
N THR A 43 1.50 -3.27 1.88
CA THR A 43 0.79 -2.16 2.53
C THR A 43 -0.14 -2.76 3.58
N PHE A 44 -0.81 -1.93 4.36
CA PHE A 44 -1.83 -2.42 5.28
C PHE A 44 -2.91 -3.22 4.54
N SER A 45 -3.17 -4.44 5.02
CA SER A 45 -3.99 -5.39 4.27
C SER A 45 -5.48 -5.12 4.43
N ASN A 46 -6.29 -5.56 3.46
CA ASN A 46 -7.75 -5.39 3.53
C ASN A 46 -8.37 -6.08 4.76
N SER A 47 -7.82 -7.20 5.24
CA SER A 47 -8.37 -7.87 6.43
C SER A 47 -8.02 -7.13 7.72
N GLU A 48 -6.80 -6.61 7.83
CA GLU A 48 -6.40 -5.77 8.96
C GLU A 48 -7.22 -4.48 8.97
N GLU A 49 -7.43 -3.87 7.80
CA GLU A 49 -8.27 -2.69 7.62
C GLU A 49 -9.73 -2.99 7.99
N THR A 50 -10.31 -4.11 7.54
CA THR A 50 -11.68 -4.52 7.91
C THR A 50 -11.85 -4.69 9.41
N MET A 51 -10.80 -5.15 10.10
CA MET A 51 -10.82 -5.23 11.56
C MET A 51 -10.67 -3.85 12.19
N ALA A 52 -9.73 -3.03 11.72
CA ALA A 52 -9.45 -1.71 12.25
C ALA A 52 -10.65 -0.75 12.10
N THR A 53 -11.29 -0.71 10.93
CA THR A 53 -12.43 0.18 10.68
C THR A 53 -13.58 -0.06 11.66
N LYS A 54 -13.87 -1.33 11.98
CA LYS A 54 -14.89 -1.70 12.98
C LYS A 54 -14.65 -1.10 14.37
N TYR A 55 -13.40 -0.88 14.75
CA TYR A 55 -13.04 -0.37 16.07
C TYR A 55 -12.77 1.13 16.08
N TYR A 56 -12.33 1.71 14.96
CA TYR A 56 -11.79 3.07 14.92
C TYR A 56 -12.57 4.05 14.04
N LEU A 57 -13.37 3.58 13.08
CA LEU A 57 -14.13 4.43 12.17
C LEU A 57 -15.63 4.50 12.50
N GLY A 58 -16.14 3.66 13.39
CA GLY A 58 -17.57 3.65 13.71
C GLY A 58 -18.41 3.37 12.46
N ASP A 59 -19.25 4.34 12.07
CA ASP A 59 -20.09 4.28 10.86
C ASP A 59 -19.43 4.92 9.61
N ASP A 60 -18.22 5.47 9.74
CA ASP A 60 -17.48 6.03 8.60
C ASP A 60 -16.84 4.93 7.73
N GLU A 61 -16.67 5.24 6.44
CA GLU A 61 -16.05 4.35 5.46
C GLU A 61 -14.78 4.96 4.85
N LEU A 62 -13.83 4.10 4.52
CA LEU A 62 -12.68 4.50 3.71
C LEU A 62 -13.13 4.77 2.28
N HIS A 63 -12.65 5.88 1.71
CA HIS A 63 -12.88 6.18 0.30
C HIS A 63 -12.32 5.11 -0.64
N TYR A 64 -11.19 4.50 -0.28
CA TYR A 64 -10.62 3.37 -1.00
C TYR A 64 -9.67 2.57 -0.09
N TRP A 65 -9.43 1.32 -0.46
CA TRP A 65 -8.64 0.38 0.32
C TRP A 65 -7.18 0.38 -0.18
N PRO A 66 -6.18 0.52 0.70
CA PRO A 66 -4.76 0.62 0.31
C PRO A 66 -4.27 -0.53 -0.57
N GLN A 67 -4.53 -1.77 -0.17
CA GLN A 67 -4.09 -2.96 -0.90
C GLN A 67 -4.75 -3.01 -2.28
N ASP A 68 -6.06 -2.77 -2.37
CA ASP A 68 -6.78 -2.78 -3.65
C ASP A 68 -6.27 -1.67 -4.58
N ALA A 69 -6.06 -0.47 -4.06
CA ALA A 69 -5.61 0.66 -4.86
C ALA A 69 -4.23 0.42 -5.49
N LEU A 70 -3.27 -0.13 -4.73
CA LEU A 70 -1.95 -0.47 -5.25
C LEU A 70 -1.98 -1.66 -6.21
N THR A 71 -2.75 -2.71 -5.89
CA THR A 71 -2.89 -3.87 -6.78
C THR A 71 -3.53 -3.47 -8.11
N LYS A 72 -4.55 -2.61 -8.05
CA LYS A 72 -5.25 -2.10 -9.23
C LYS A 72 -4.36 -1.21 -10.11
N ALA A 73 -3.43 -0.46 -9.52
CA ALA A 73 -2.44 0.32 -10.26
C ALA A 73 -1.36 -0.54 -10.93
N GLY A 74 -1.31 -1.85 -10.63
CA GLY A 74 -0.35 -2.80 -11.21
C GLY A 74 0.79 -3.19 -10.26
N GLY A 75 0.67 -2.94 -8.96
CA GLY A 75 1.63 -3.42 -7.96
C GLY A 75 1.46 -4.91 -7.66
N ASN A 76 2.57 -5.64 -7.55
CA ASN A 76 2.60 -7.03 -7.13
C ASN A 76 2.57 -7.12 -5.61
N TYR A 77 1.37 -7.18 -5.06
CA TYR A 77 1.14 -7.15 -3.62
C TYR A 77 1.42 -8.52 -2.95
N SER A 78 2.11 -8.48 -1.81
CA SER A 78 2.21 -9.60 -0.88
C SER A 78 2.01 -9.15 0.57
N ARG A 79 1.71 -10.11 1.45
CA ARG A 79 1.44 -9.89 2.87
C ARG A 79 1.87 -11.09 3.71
N SER A 80 1.97 -10.89 5.02
CA SER A 80 2.09 -11.99 5.98
C SER A 80 0.89 -12.93 5.93
N GLU A 81 1.13 -14.20 6.26
CA GLU A 81 0.08 -15.23 6.38
C GLU A 81 -0.97 -14.87 7.45
N GLN A 82 -0.53 -14.20 8.51
CA GLN A 82 -1.38 -13.78 9.63
C GLN A 82 -1.44 -12.25 9.71
N ASP A 83 -2.63 -11.72 9.97
CA ASP A 83 -2.84 -10.29 10.26
C ASP A 83 -1.94 -9.85 11.43
N TRP A 84 -1.54 -8.58 11.41
CA TRP A 84 -0.72 -7.93 12.44
C TRP A 84 0.67 -8.51 12.66
N HIS A 85 1.12 -9.44 11.80
CA HIS A 85 2.50 -9.89 11.77
C HIS A 85 3.36 -8.97 10.90
N PRO A 86 4.66 -8.80 11.24
CA PRO A 86 5.55 -8.01 10.42
C PRO A 86 5.74 -8.66 9.04
N HIS A 87 5.66 -7.84 7.99
CA HIS A 87 6.00 -8.23 6.63
C HIS A 87 6.70 -7.07 5.94
N ILE A 88 7.88 -7.34 5.38
CA ILE A 88 8.72 -6.34 4.72
C ILE A 88 8.98 -6.85 3.32
N VAL A 89 8.73 -6.00 2.33
CA VAL A 89 9.04 -6.28 0.92
C VAL A 89 10.10 -5.29 0.46
N VAL A 90 11.12 -5.83 -0.20
CA VAL A 90 12.18 -5.05 -0.83
C VAL A 90 12.18 -5.42 -2.30
N ASP A 91 12.01 -4.43 -3.16
CA ASP A 91 12.16 -4.57 -4.60
C ASP A 91 12.96 -3.39 -5.12
N ARG A 92 14.19 -3.67 -5.59
CA ARG A 92 15.18 -2.65 -5.97
C ARG A 92 15.34 -1.62 -4.84
N GLU A 93 15.01 -0.35 -5.10
CA GLU A 93 15.06 0.76 -4.14
C GLU A 93 13.83 0.85 -3.22
N LEU A 94 12.73 0.20 -3.58
CA LEU A 94 11.47 0.32 -2.86
C LEU A 94 11.44 -0.63 -1.65
N ILE A 95 11.45 -0.06 -0.44
CA ILE A 95 11.18 -0.79 0.80
C ILE A 95 9.77 -0.47 1.26
N THR A 96 8.93 -1.49 1.42
CA THR A 96 7.59 -1.36 1.99
C THR A 96 7.41 -2.29 3.19
N GLY A 97 6.46 -1.93 4.07
CA GLY A 97 6.15 -2.71 5.27
C GLY A 97 4.65 -2.68 5.53
N GLN A 98 4.08 -3.83 5.88
CA GLN A 98 2.63 -4.05 5.91
C GLN A 98 1.93 -3.23 6.99
N ASN A 99 2.39 -3.31 8.24
CA ASN A 99 1.73 -2.72 9.40
C ASN A 99 2.76 -2.14 10.38
N ASN A 100 2.29 -1.60 11.51
CA ASN A 100 3.14 -1.03 12.56
C ASN A 100 4.22 -2.00 13.07
N LYS A 101 3.97 -3.31 13.14
CA LYS A 101 4.96 -4.31 13.58
C LYS A 101 6.14 -4.43 12.60
N SER A 102 5.97 -3.99 11.36
CA SER A 102 7.01 -3.98 10.33
C SER A 102 8.03 -2.84 10.48
N ALA A 103 7.78 -1.85 11.36
CA ALA A 103 8.60 -0.63 11.46
C ALA A 103 10.09 -0.89 11.66
N VAL A 104 10.45 -1.73 12.64
CA VAL A 104 11.85 -2.03 12.97
C VAL A 104 12.52 -2.77 11.81
N GLY A 105 11.80 -3.68 11.15
CA GLY A 105 12.30 -4.39 9.97
C GLY A 105 12.61 -3.45 8.81
N VAL A 106 11.66 -2.56 8.49
CA VAL A 106 11.85 -1.53 7.46
C VAL A 106 13.05 -0.65 7.76
N ALA A 107 13.19 -0.15 8.99
CA ALA A 107 14.31 0.71 9.37
C ALA A 107 15.67 0.01 9.25
N LYS A 108 15.77 -1.25 9.71
CA LYS A 108 16.99 -2.05 9.57
C LYS A 108 17.36 -2.28 8.10
N THR A 109 16.37 -2.59 7.26
CA THR A 109 16.58 -2.78 5.81
C THR A 109 17.06 -1.50 5.14
N LEU A 110 16.44 -0.37 5.46
CA LEU A 110 16.86 0.94 4.95
C LEU A 110 18.31 1.25 5.31
N LEU A 111 18.66 1.14 6.59
CA LEU A 111 20.03 1.35 7.06
C LEU A 111 21.03 0.41 6.36
N LYS A 112 20.63 -0.82 6.06
CA LYS A 112 21.49 -1.75 5.32
C LYS A 112 21.73 -1.27 3.88
N GLN A 113 20.70 -0.78 3.18
CA GLN A 113 20.82 -0.35 1.78
C GLN A 113 21.63 0.94 1.61
N ILE A 114 21.48 1.92 2.50
CA ILE A 114 22.17 3.21 2.37
C ILE A 114 23.63 3.19 2.84
N ASN A 115 24.05 2.14 3.54
CA ASN A 115 25.42 1.94 4.01
C ASN A 115 26.24 0.99 3.11
N GLN A 116 25.72 0.63 1.94
CA GLN A 116 26.44 -0.09 0.89
C GLN A 116 27.19 0.90 -0.01
#